data_AF-A0A227J006-F1
#
_entry.id   AF-A0A227J006-F1
#
_cell.length_a   1.000
_cell.length_b   1.000
_cell.length_c   1.000
_cell.angle_alpha   90.00
_cell.angle_beta   90.00
_cell.angle_gamma   90.00
#
_symmetry.space_group_name_H-M   'P 1'
#
loop_
_entity.id
_entity.type
_entity.pdbx_description
1 polymer ?
#
loop_
_entity_poly.entity_id
_entity_poly.type
_entity_poly.pdbx_seq_one_letter_code
_entity_poly.pdbx_strand_id
1 'polypeptide(L)'
;AAQLGAKVTLVSGPVNLSTPMGVERINVSSAQEMYEAVMAQAISHDAFISCAAVADYRPEAIASQKLKKTADNDQMTIKMVKNPDIVA
;
A
#
# COMPACT_ATOMS: atom_id res chain seq x y z
N ALA A 1 -12.20 -8.57 -15.39
CA ALA A 1 -12.68 -9.41 -14.27
C ALA A 1 -14.14 -9.11 -13.94
N ALA A 2 -14.48 -7.96 -13.34
CA ALA A 2 -15.87 -7.65 -12.94
C ALA A 2 -16.87 -7.67 -14.12
N GLN A 3 -16.52 -7.09 -15.27
CA GLN A 3 -17.34 -7.13 -16.49
C GLN A 3 -17.61 -8.55 -17.02
N LEU A 4 -16.79 -9.53 -16.63
CA LEU A 4 -16.93 -10.94 -16.99
C LEU A 4 -17.65 -11.75 -15.90
N GLY A 5 -18.25 -11.10 -14.90
CA GLY A 5 -19.06 -11.74 -13.86
C GLY A 5 -18.32 -12.13 -12.58
N ALA A 6 -17.01 -11.84 -12.47
CA ALA A 6 -16.27 -12.13 -11.25
C ALA A 6 -16.64 -11.15 -10.11
N LYS A 7 -16.73 -11.65 -8.87
CA LYS A 7 -16.73 -10.80 -7.67
C LYS A 7 -15.30 -10.30 -7.44
N VAL A 8 -15.10 -8.99 -7.46
CA VAL A 8 -13.75 -8.40 -7.40
C VAL A 8 -13.62 -7.48 -6.19
N THR A 9 -12.62 -7.78 -5.37
CA THR A 9 -12.10 -6.88 -4.34
C THR A 9 -10.80 -6.26 -4.81
N LEU A 10 -10.71 -4.95 -4.80
CA LEU A 10 -9.53 -4.17 -5.20
C LEU A 10 -8.92 -3.50 -3.97
N VAL A 11 -7.75 -3.97 -3.54
CA VAL A 11 -6.91 -3.24 -2.58
C VAL A 11 -6.09 -2.22 -3.35
N SER A 12 -6.23 -0.94 -3.04
CA SER A 12 -5.66 0.15 -3.81
C SER A 12 -4.94 1.16 -2.92
N GLY A 13 -3.70 1.45 -3.28
CA GLY A 13 -2.96 2.60 -2.76
C GLY A 13 -3.57 3.94 -3.18
N PRO A 14 -2.93 5.07 -2.81
CA PRO A 14 -3.37 6.39 -3.25
C PRO A 14 -3.20 6.54 -4.78
N VAL A 15 -4.32 6.54 -5.49
CA VAL A 15 -4.38 6.76 -6.95
C VAL A 15 -5.55 7.67 -7.28
N ASN A 16 -5.41 8.47 -8.36
CA ASN A 16 -6.44 9.38 -8.82
C ASN A 16 -7.47 8.73 -9.76
N LEU A 17 -7.55 7.40 -9.78
CA LEU A 17 -8.45 6.63 -10.62
C LEU A 17 -9.72 6.28 -9.83
N SER A 18 -10.88 6.40 -10.49
CA SER A 18 -12.16 5.97 -9.95
C SER A 18 -12.23 4.46 -9.80
N THR A 19 -12.97 3.99 -8.80
CA THR A 19 -13.27 2.55 -8.65
C THR A 19 -14.10 2.07 -9.85
N PRO A 20 -13.71 0.97 -10.53
CA PRO A 20 -14.52 0.39 -11.59
C PRO A 20 -15.89 -0.08 -11.07
N MET A 21 -16.91 -0.06 -11.93
CA MET A 21 -18.25 -0.53 -11.55
C MET A 21 -18.24 -2.01 -11.12
N GLY A 22 -19.01 -2.32 -10.08
CA GLY A 22 -19.14 -3.68 -9.54
C GLY A 22 -17.90 -4.20 -8.79
N VAL A 23 -16.94 -3.32 -8.47
CA VAL A 23 -15.74 -3.64 -7.70
C VAL A 23 -15.87 -3.08 -6.29
N GLU A 24 -15.61 -3.92 -5.29
CA GLU A 24 -15.44 -3.48 -3.91
C GLU A 24 -14.00 -2.98 -3.73
N ARG A 25 -13.80 -1.75 -3.26
CA ARG A 25 -12.46 -1.16 -3.11
C ARG A 25 -12.10 -0.95 -1.65
N ILE A 26 -10.91 -1.39 -1.28
CA ILE A 26 -10.25 -1.13 -0.01
C ILE A 26 -9.11 -0.14 -0.27
N ASN A 27 -9.17 1.02 0.37
CA ASN A 27 -8.12 2.03 0.26
C ASN A 27 -7.08 1.83 1.36
N VAL A 28 -5.80 1.87 0.97
CA VAL A 28 -4.66 1.77 1.87
C VAL A 28 -3.66 2.89 1.56
N SER A 29 -2.89 3.29 2.55
CA SER A 29 -1.93 4.39 2.44
C SER A 29 -0.48 3.94 2.59
N SER A 30 -0.25 2.78 3.22
CA SER A 30 1.08 2.21 3.45
C SER A 30 1.18 0.78 2.93
N ALA A 31 2.42 0.33 2.67
CA ALA A 31 2.70 -1.05 2.31
C ALA A 31 2.27 -2.03 3.40
N GLN A 32 2.37 -1.62 4.67
CA GLN A 32 1.93 -2.40 5.82
C GLN A 32 0.40 -2.59 5.83
N GLU A 33 -0.36 -1.51 5.66
CA GLU A 33 -1.82 -1.59 5.51
C GLU A 33 -2.23 -2.43 4.31
N MET A 34 -1.50 -2.31 3.20
CA MET A 34 -1.75 -3.14 2.01
C MET A 34 -1.54 -4.62 2.32
N TYR A 35 -0.43 -4.97 2.98
CA TYR A 35 -0.15 -6.35 3.39
C TYR A 35 -1.29 -6.89 4.26
N GLU A 36 -1.69 -6.16 5.30
CA GLU A 36 -2.76 -6.58 6.22
C GLU A 36 -4.10 -6.77 5.50
N ALA A 37 -4.47 -5.81 4.65
CA ALA A 37 -5.70 -5.89 3.86
C ALA A 37 -5.69 -7.06 2.88
N VAL A 38 -4.57 -7.29 2.19
CA VAL A 38 -4.44 -8.41 1.25
C VAL A 38 -4.50 -9.74 2.00
N MET A 39 -3.77 -9.90 3.10
CA MET A 39 -3.77 -11.16 3.87
C MET A 39 -5.16 -11.49 4.44
N ALA A 40 -5.92 -10.48 4.85
CA ALA A 40 -7.29 -10.68 5.32
C ALA A 40 -8.26 -11.13 4.21
N GLN A 41 -8.02 -10.73 2.96
CA GLN A 41 -8.88 -11.03 1.81
C GLN A 41 -8.44 -12.27 1.02
N ALA A 42 -7.14 -12.55 0.94
CA ALA A 42 -6.58 -13.59 0.09
C ALA A 42 -7.16 -14.98 0.39
N ILE A 43 -7.47 -15.26 1.66
CA ILE A 43 -8.03 -16.55 2.10
C ILE A 43 -9.43 -16.81 1.52
N SER A 44 -10.19 -15.76 1.20
CA SER A 44 -11.59 -15.85 0.74
C SER A 44 -11.76 -15.70 -0.78
N HIS A 45 -10.67 -15.59 -1.53
CA HIS A 45 -10.69 -15.38 -2.98
C HIS A 45 -9.98 -16.51 -3.73
N ASP A 46 -10.51 -16.88 -4.89
CA ASP A 46 -9.96 -17.96 -5.71
C ASP A 46 -8.68 -17.58 -6.47
N ALA A 47 -8.45 -16.27 -6.67
CA ALA A 47 -7.33 -15.75 -7.43
C ALA A 47 -6.82 -14.44 -6.83
N PHE A 48 -5.50 -14.27 -6.85
CA PHE A 48 -4.81 -13.06 -6.42
C PHE A 48 -4.01 -12.48 -7.59
N ILE A 49 -4.15 -11.16 -7.83
CA ILE A 49 -3.45 -10.44 -8.88
C ILE A 49 -2.69 -9.29 -8.22
N SER A 50 -1.36 -9.39 -8.16
CA SER A 50 -0.51 -8.34 -7.62
C SER A 50 -0.01 -7.41 -8.72
N CYS A 51 -0.60 -6.21 -8.81
CA CYS A 51 -0.20 -5.16 -9.76
C CYS A 51 0.19 -3.85 -9.08
N ALA A 52 0.03 -3.73 -7.76
CA ALA A 52 0.40 -2.52 -7.04
C ALA A 52 1.92 -2.37 -7.01
N ALA A 53 2.42 -1.15 -7.25
CA ALA A 53 3.82 -0.82 -7.04
C ALA A 53 4.05 -0.58 -5.53
N VAL A 54 4.24 -1.66 -4.78
CA VAL A 54 4.46 -1.62 -3.33
C VAL A 54 5.90 -1.17 -3.04
N ALA A 55 6.07 -0.25 -2.09
CA ALA A 55 7.40 0.20 -1.70
C ALA A 55 8.15 -0.91 -0.94
N ASP A 56 9.40 -1.20 -1.33
CA ASP A 56 10.24 -2.21 -0.68
C ASP A 56 10.68 -1.83 0.73
N TYR A 57 10.73 -0.52 1.04
CA TYR A 57 11.21 0.01 2.31
C TYR A 57 10.25 1.08 2.86
N ARG A 58 10.27 1.27 4.18
CA ARG A 58 9.60 2.36 4.91
C ARG A 58 10.57 3.02 5.90
N PRO A 59 10.31 4.27 6.35
CA PRO A 59 11.07 4.86 7.45
C PRO A 59 11.08 3.96 8.68
N GLU A 60 12.25 3.79 9.29
CA GLU A 60 12.42 3.08 10.56
C GLU A 60 11.63 3.76 11.68
N ALA A 61 11.62 5.09 11.69
CA ALA A 61 10.88 5.91 12.64
C ALA A 61 10.04 6.95 11.89
N ILE A 62 8.76 7.04 12.27
CA ILE A 62 7.84 8.06 11.75
C ILE A 62 7.80 9.22 12.75
N ALA A 63 8.20 10.41 12.30
CA ALA A 63 8.15 11.60 13.14
C ALA A 63 6.69 12.03 13.39
N SER A 64 6.35 12.35 14.65
CA SER A 64 5.01 12.84 15.03
C SER A 64 4.73 14.26 14.54
N GLN A 65 5.77 14.98 14.13
CA GLN A 65 5.69 16.37 13.66
C GLN A 65 6.57 16.55 12.42
N LYS A 66 6.23 17.58 11.64
CA LYS A 66 7.01 17.98 10.47
C LYS A 66 8.45 18.30 10.89
N LEU A 67 9.41 17.58 10.31
CA LEU A 67 10.84 17.85 10.49
C LEU A 67 11.16 19.25 9.94
N LYS A 68 11.69 20.13 10.80
CA LYS A 68 12.09 21.49 10.42
C LYS A 68 13.47 21.47 9.80
N LYS A 69 13.73 22.41 8.89
CA LYS A 69 15.07 22.68 8.39
C LYS A 69 15.87 23.38 9.48
N THR A 70 17.08 22.93 9.75
CA THR A 70 18.03 23.56 10.68
C THR A 70 19.11 24.27 9.88
N ALA A 71 19.45 25.51 10.24
CA ALA A 71 20.44 26.31 9.50
C ALA A 71 21.85 25.69 9.52
N ASP A 72 22.14 24.84 10.49
CA ASP A 72 23.47 24.27 10.73
C ASP A 72 23.71 22.93 10.02
N ASN A 73 22.71 22.41 9.29
CA ASN A 73 22.84 21.13 8.59
C ASN A 73 21.96 21.07 7.33
N ASP A 74 22.61 21.05 6.17
CA ASP A 74 21.97 20.94 4.86
C ASP A 74 21.66 19.48 4.44
N GLN A 75 21.99 18.50 5.28
CA GLN A 75 21.81 17.09 4.99
C GLN A 75 20.74 16.46 5.90
N MET A 76 19.88 15.63 5.30
CA MET A 76 18.88 14.83 6.02
C MET A 76 19.10 13.35 5.72
N THR A 77 19.24 12.56 6.78
CA THR A 77 19.31 11.09 6.68
C THR A 77 18.04 10.50 7.25
N ILE A 78 17.36 9.66 6.46
CA ILE A 78 16.21 8.88 6.91
C ILE A 78 16.61 7.40 6.89
N LYS A 79 16.64 6.78 8.06
CA LYS A 79 16.86 5.34 8.17
C LYS A 79 15.63 4.59 7.66
N MET A 80 15.87 3.56 6.86
CA MET A 80 14.84 2.76 6.18
C MET A 80 14.89 1.31 6.67
N VAL A 81 13.73 0.69 6.84
CA VAL A 81 13.57 -0.74 7.11
C VAL A 81 12.72 -1.39 6.03
N LYS A 82 12.93 -2.69 5.77
CA LYS A 82 12.19 -3.42 4.73
C LYS A 82 10.71 -3.54 5.07
N ASN A 83 9.86 -3.41 4.06
CA ASN A 83 8.45 -3.76 4.17
C ASN A 83 8.23 -5.27 4.09
N PRO A 84 7.11 -5.76 4.65
CA PRO A 84 6.70 -7.13 4.40
C PRO A 84 6.43 -7.33 2.91
N ASP A 85 6.80 -8.50 2.40
CA ASP A 85 6.49 -8.88 1.03
C ASP A 85 5.05 -9.39 0.97
N ILE A 86 4.30 -8.93 -0.04
CA ILE A 86 2.89 -9.31 -0.24
C ILE A 86 2.78 -10.54 -1.15
N VAL A 87 3.80 -10.85 -1.96
CA VAL A 87 3.76 -11.89 -3.01
C VAL A 87 4.71 -13.06 -2.71
N ALA A 88 5.52 -12.96 -1.66
CA ALA A 88 6.51 -13.98 -1.29
C ALA A 88 5.93 -15.36 -0.98
#